data_AF-A0A654ASC5-F1
#
_entry.id   AF-A0A654ASC5-F1
#
_cell.length_a   1.000
_cell.length_b   1.000
_cell.length_c   1.000
_cell.angle_alpha   90.00
_cell.angle_beta   90.00
_cell.angle_gamma   90.00
#
_symmetry.space_group_name_H-M   'P 1'
#
loop_
_entity.id
_entity.type
_entity.pdbx_description
1 polymer ?
#
loop_
_entity_poly.entity_id
_entity_poly.type
_entity_poly.pdbx_seq_one_letter_code
_entity_poly.pdbx_strand_id
1 'polypeptide(L)'
;MKSETQEPEGGALSEEERLQLLTTAGKRNRLFILALAGVLGSLMLVSVGLNIHSVFSAGDGPRIQALEKQLLQLEQQLAVQQTALSNQEELLASQQASQLTGLFERAENPDTIAEVSKVLQAQERDYQQVMQGLKAGMRDLANMLPGSRSWLADYNEMIDRAELNSRQRREEIQAWSEKAQQPAPAAKPPGTSVDPG
;
A
#
# COMPACT_ATOMS: atom_id res chain seq x y z
N MET A 1 -27.76 -26.73 81.66
CA MET A 1 -28.13 -25.40 81.13
C MET A 1 -26.98 -24.90 80.28
N LYS A 2 -27.30 -24.46 79.04
CA LYS A 2 -26.57 -23.68 78.00
C LYS A 2 -25.03 -23.59 77.93
N SER A 3 -24.59 -23.68 76.67
CA SER A 3 -23.30 -23.62 75.96
C SER A 3 -22.36 -22.45 76.21
N GLU A 4 -21.05 -22.63 75.92
CA GLU A 4 -20.30 -21.83 74.94
C GLU A 4 -18.95 -22.48 74.53
N THR A 5 -18.44 -22.07 73.37
CA THR A 5 -17.43 -22.68 72.48
C THR A 5 -16.03 -22.05 72.65
N GLN A 6 -14.92 -22.82 72.57
CA GLN A 6 -13.70 -22.35 71.89
C GLN A 6 -12.73 -23.49 71.49
N GLU A 7 -12.08 -23.28 70.35
CA GLU A 7 -11.27 -24.11 69.45
C GLU A 7 -9.80 -24.38 69.91
N PRO A 8 -8.98 -25.15 69.15
CA PRO A 8 -7.91 -26.04 69.64
C PRO A 8 -6.49 -25.44 69.60
N GLU A 9 -5.57 -25.92 70.46
CA GLU A 9 -4.14 -25.57 70.40
C GLU A 9 -3.19 -26.78 70.55
N GLY A 10 -2.26 -26.90 69.60
CA GLY A 10 -0.83 -26.91 69.98
C GLY A 10 -0.07 -28.23 70.05
N GLY A 11 0.16 -28.89 68.91
CA GLY A 11 1.29 -29.83 68.73
C GLY A 11 2.39 -29.23 67.85
N ALA A 12 2.84 -28.01 68.16
CA ALA A 12 3.86 -27.30 67.40
C ALA A 12 5.27 -27.81 67.77
N LEU A 13 6.04 -28.24 66.76
CA LEU A 13 7.49 -28.49 66.87
C LEU A 13 8.17 -27.35 67.64
N SER A 14 8.98 -27.68 68.65
CA SER A 14 9.69 -26.71 69.50
C SER A 14 10.52 -25.76 68.65
N GLU A 15 10.57 -24.47 69.02
CA GLU A 15 11.32 -23.43 68.30
C GLU A 15 12.79 -23.81 68.08
N GLU A 16 13.37 -24.58 69.02
CA GLU A 16 14.74 -25.07 68.94
C GLU A 16 14.95 -26.11 67.84
N GLU A 17 14.00 -27.03 67.65
CA GLU A 17 14.03 -28.03 66.56
C GLU A 17 13.83 -27.37 65.20
N ARG A 18 12.98 -26.33 65.12
CA ARG A 18 12.80 -25.54 63.90
C ARG A 18 14.08 -24.79 63.53
N LEU A 19 14.73 -24.15 64.50
CA LEU A 19 15.97 -23.40 64.26
C LEU A 19 17.12 -24.32 63.81
N GLN A 20 17.21 -25.54 64.35
CA GLN A 20 18.20 -26.54 63.92
C GLN A 20 17.94 -27.09 62.51
N LEU A 21 16.67 -27.29 62.14
CA LEU A 21 16.29 -27.66 60.78
C LEU A 21 16.61 -26.54 59.78
N LEU A 22 16.32 -25.28 60.12
CA LEU A 22 16.66 -24.13 59.26
C LEU A 22 18.18 -23.92 59.11
N THR A 23 18.97 -24.11 60.16
CA THR A 23 20.44 -23.97 60.06
C THR A 23 21.09 -25.12 59.30
N THR A 24 20.63 -26.35 59.52
CA THR A 24 21.13 -27.53 58.77
C THR A 24 20.73 -27.48 57.30
N ALA A 25 19.48 -27.10 57.00
CA ALA A 25 19.00 -26.91 55.63
C ALA A 25 19.71 -25.75 54.93
N GLY A 26 19.95 -24.64 55.64
CA GLY A 26 20.67 -23.47 55.12
C GLY A 26 22.13 -23.77 54.75
N LYS A 27 22.86 -24.52 55.58
CA LYS A 27 24.24 -24.94 55.29
C LYS A 27 24.33 -25.87 54.08
N ARG A 28 23.40 -26.84 53.96
CA ARG A 28 23.37 -27.77 52.83
C ARG A 28 23.02 -27.07 51.51
N ASN A 29 22.05 -26.15 51.53
CA ASN A 29 21.70 -25.35 50.35
C ASN A 29 22.90 -24.50 49.86
N ARG A 30 23.63 -23.86 50.78
CA ARG A 30 24.83 -23.09 50.42
C ARG A 30 25.91 -23.94 49.76
N LEU A 31 26.10 -25.19 50.22
CA LEU A 31 27.06 -26.12 49.63
C LEU A 31 26.62 -26.59 48.23
N PHE A 32 25.33 -26.84 48.04
CA PHE A 32 24.74 -27.14 46.72
C PHE A 32 24.92 -25.98 45.73
N ILE A 33 24.67 -24.74 46.17
CA ILE A 33 24.84 -23.55 45.32
C ILE A 33 26.31 -23.36 44.92
N LEU A 34 27.26 -23.58 45.84
CA LEU A 34 28.69 -23.48 45.53
C LEU A 34 29.16 -24.59 44.58
N ALA A 35 28.70 -25.82 44.76
CA ALA A 35 29.00 -26.92 43.85
C ALA A 35 28.44 -26.65 42.44
N LEU A 36 27.20 -26.16 42.35
CA LEU A 36 26.57 -25.81 41.08
C LEU A 36 27.29 -24.64 40.39
N ALA A 37 27.69 -23.62 41.14
CA ALA A 37 28.47 -22.50 40.62
C ALA A 37 29.84 -22.96 40.07
N GLY A 38 30.49 -23.92 40.74
CA GLY A 38 31.74 -24.50 40.26
C GLY A 38 31.59 -25.26 38.94
N VAL A 39 30.55 -26.08 38.81
CA VAL A 39 30.26 -26.82 37.57
C VAL A 39 29.95 -25.86 36.41
N LEU A 40 29.10 -24.86 36.65
CA LEU A 40 28.74 -23.87 35.64
C LEU A 40 29.95 -23.02 35.23
N GLY A 41 30.79 -22.61 36.18
CA GLY A 41 32.01 -21.87 35.91
C GLY A 41 33.02 -22.67 35.08
N SER A 42 33.18 -23.97 35.37
CA SER A 42 34.04 -24.86 34.58
C SER A 42 33.53 -25.03 33.15
N LEU A 43 32.22 -25.22 32.96
CA LEU A 43 31.61 -25.35 31.64
C LEU A 43 31.80 -24.07 30.81
N MET A 44 31.68 -22.90 31.46
CA MET A 44 31.90 -21.61 30.81
C MET A 44 33.36 -21.44 30.37
N LEU A 45 34.34 -21.82 31.21
CA LEU A 45 35.76 -21.75 30.86
C LEU A 45 36.13 -22.67 29.69
N VAL A 46 35.56 -23.88 29.64
CA VAL A 46 35.76 -24.80 28.51
C VAL A 46 35.14 -24.23 27.24
N SER A 47 33.93 -23.65 27.32
CA SER A 47 33.25 -23.02 26.17
C SER A 47 34.04 -21.84 25.60
N VAL A 48 34.60 -21.00 26.46
CA VAL A 48 35.45 -19.87 26.05
C VAL A 48 36.79 -20.36 25.49
N GLY A 49 37.40 -21.37 26.12
CA GLY A 49 38.63 -21.98 25.63
C GLY A 49 38.50 -22.59 24.23
N LEU A 50 37.39 -23.27 23.95
CA LEU A 50 37.11 -23.83 22.61
C LEU A 50 36.84 -22.74 21.57
N ASN A 51 36.14 -21.66 21.94
CA ASN A 51 35.93 -20.51 21.05
C ASN A 51 37.24 -19.84 20.66
N ILE A 52 38.09 -19.55 21.65
CA ILE A 52 39.41 -18.96 21.44
C ILE A 52 40.26 -19.91 20.59
N HIS A 53 40.29 -21.21 20.91
CA HIS A 53 41.02 -22.19 20.12
C HIS A 53 40.53 -22.25 18.65
N SER A 54 39.22 -22.16 18.40
CA SER A 54 38.68 -22.15 17.03
C SER A 54 39.11 -20.92 16.21
N VAL A 55 39.22 -19.76 16.87
CA VAL A 55 39.66 -18.50 16.24
C VAL A 55 41.16 -18.51 15.93
N PHE A 56 41.96 -19.17 16.78
CA PHE A 56 43.42 -19.23 16.60
C PHE A 56 43.93 -20.49 15.85
N SER A 57 43.12 -21.54 15.68
CA SER A 57 43.51 -22.78 14.99
C SER A 57 43.05 -22.86 13.53
N ALA A 58 42.08 -22.04 13.12
CA ALA A 58 41.68 -21.94 11.73
C ALA A 58 42.66 -21.02 10.98
N GLY A 59 43.75 -21.59 10.44
CA GLY A 59 44.58 -20.88 9.46
C GLY A 59 43.69 -20.37 8.30
N ASP A 60 43.92 -19.16 7.82
CA ASP A 60 42.99 -18.38 6.99
C ASP A 60 42.59 -19.00 5.62
N GLY A 61 43.26 -20.05 5.15
CA GLY A 61 43.07 -20.65 3.82
C GLY A 61 41.64 -21.15 3.47
N PRO A 62 40.99 -22.02 4.26
CA PRO A 62 39.67 -22.55 3.95
C PRO A 62 38.55 -21.50 4.12
N ARG A 63 38.75 -20.47 4.94
CA ARG A 63 37.80 -19.37 5.11
C ARG A 63 37.82 -18.42 3.92
N ILE A 64 39.00 -18.11 3.38
CA ILE A 64 39.16 -17.28 2.17
C ILE A 64 38.53 -17.98 0.96
N GLN A 65 38.71 -19.30 0.79
CA GLN A 65 38.09 -20.05 -0.29
C GLN A 65 36.55 -20.11 -0.18
N ALA A 66 36.00 -20.17 1.04
CA ALA A 66 34.56 -20.12 1.24
C ALA A 66 33.98 -18.74 0.90
N LEU A 67 34.70 -17.66 1.23
CA LEU A 67 34.33 -16.28 0.88
C LEU A 67 34.39 -16.04 -0.63
N GLU A 68 35.41 -16.56 -1.32
CA GLU A 68 35.53 -16.48 -2.78
C GLU A 68 34.37 -17.17 -3.50
N LYS A 69 33.98 -18.37 -3.04
CA LYS A 69 32.80 -19.07 -3.56
C LYS A 69 31.50 -18.28 -3.32
N GLN A 70 31.37 -17.66 -2.16
CA GLN A 70 30.20 -16.83 -1.85
C GLN A 70 30.14 -15.57 -2.73
N LEU A 71 31.28 -14.92 -2.99
CA LEU A 71 31.34 -13.77 -3.89
C LEU A 71 30.95 -14.14 -5.32
N LEU A 72 31.46 -15.26 -5.86
CA LEU A 72 31.08 -15.75 -7.17
C LEU A 72 29.58 -16.08 -7.26
N GLN A 73 29.02 -16.68 -6.21
CA GLN A 73 27.60 -16.99 -6.14
C GLN A 73 26.74 -15.72 -6.05
N LEU A 74 27.17 -14.72 -5.29
CA LEU A 74 26.50 -13.43 -5.22
C LEU A 74 26.55 -12.69 -6.56
N GLU A 75 27.71 -12.65 -7.21
CA GLU A 75 27.88 -12.01 -8.52
C GLU A 75 26.96 -12.65 -9.58
N GLN A 76 26.85 -13.97 -9.56
CA GLN A 76 25.94 -14.70 -10.45
C GLN A 76 24.46 -14.41 -10.13
N GLN A 77 24.09 -14.34 -8.85
CA GLN A 77 22.73 -13.96 -8.45
C GLN A 77 22.38 -12.53 -8.86
N LEU A 78 23.34 -11.61 -8.76
CA LEU A 78 23.17 -10.21 -9.13
C LEU A 78 23.02 -10.06 -10.64
N ALA A 79 23.79 -10.81 -11.43
CA ALA A 79 23.64 -10.86 -12.88
C ALA A 79 22.25 -11.38 -13.29
N VAL A 80 21.78 -12.47 -12.68
CA VAL A 80 20.44 -13.04 -12.97
C VAL A 80 19.34 -12.06 -12.57
N GLN A 81 19.44 -11.39 -11.42
CA GLN A 81 18.47 -10.37 -11.02
C GLN A 81 18.47 -9.17 -11.97
N GLN A 82 19.65 -8.69 -12.38
CA GLN A 82 19.76 -7.57 -13.31
C GLN A 82 19.08 -7.90 -14.65
N THR A 83 19.25 -9.12 -15.16
CA THR A 83 18.55 -9.60 -16.35
C THR A 83 17.05 -9.76 -16.14
N ALA A 84 16.61 -10.23 -14.97
CA ALA A 84 15.18 -10.32 -14.66
C ALA A 84 14.51 -8.95 -14.57
N LEU A 85 15.21 -7.95 -14.05
CA LEU A 85 14.75 -6.55 -13.99
C LEU A 85 14.69 -5.93 -15.39
N SER A 86 15.71 -6.12 -16.22
CA SER A 86 15.68 -5.60 -17.61
C SER A 86 14.54 -6.20 -18.42
N ASN A 87 14.32 -7.52 -18.28
CA ASN A 87 13.22 -8.18 -18.98
C ASN A 87 11.85 -7.71 -18.47
N GLN A 88 11.70 -7.46 -17.16
CA GLN A 88 10.48 -6.87 -16.62
C GLN A 88 10.25 -5.44 -17.12
N GLU A 89 11.30 -4.62 -17.17
CA GLU A 89 11.21 -3.25 -17.66
C GLU A 89 10.79 -3.22 -19.14
N GLU A 90 11.35 -4.11 -19.96
CA GLU A 90 10.97 -4.25 -21.38
C GLU A 90 9.52 -4.75 -21.55
N LEU A 91 9.08 -5.70 -20.72
CA LEU A 91 7.69 -6.17 -20.71
C LEU A 91 6.70 -5.09 -20.25
N LEU A 92 7.08 -4.27 -19.27
CA LEU A 92 6.26 -3.15 -18.80
C LEU A 92 6.21 -2.03 -19.85
N ALA A 93 7.35 -1.70 -20.46
CA ALA A 93 7.41 -0.70 -21.52
C ALA A 93 6.58 -1.12 -22.75
N SER A 94 6.68 -2.38 -23.17
CA SER A 94 5.88 -2.91 -24.28
C SER A 94 4.39 -3.00 -23.95
N GLN A 95 4.02 -3.37 -22.71
CA GLN A 95 2.61 -3.32 -22.28
C GLN A 95 2.06 -1.90 -22.21
N GLN A 96 2.82 -0.94 -21.70
CA GLN A 96 2.40 0.47 -21.68
C GLN A 96 2.27 1.03 -23.09
N ALA A 97 3.22 0.73 -23.98
CA ALA A 97 3.14 1.11 -25.39
C ALA A 97 1.92 0.48 -26.08
N SER A 98 1.63 -0.80 -25.81
CA SER A 98 0.46 -1.50 -26.35
C SER A 98 -0.86 -0.94 -25.80
N GLN A 99 -0.94 -0.60 -24.51
CA GLN A 99 -2.12 0.02 -23.91
C GLN A 99 -2.37 1.43 -24.44
N LEU A 100 -1.33 2.26 -24.57
CA LEU A 100 -1.44 3.59 -25.16
C LEU A 100 -1.88 3.48 -26.62
N THR A 101 -1.25 2.60 -27.40
CA THR A 101 -1.62 2.34 -28.80
C THR A 101 -3.07 1.86 -28.91
N GLY A 102 -3.51 0.92 -28.05
CA GLY A 102 -4.88 0.43 -28.05
C GLY A 102 -5.92 1.48 -27.61
N LEU A 103 -5.54 2.46 -26.78
CA LEU A 103 -6.40 3.61 -26.46
C LEU A 103 -6.51 4.59 -27.64
N PHE A 104 -5.42 4.83 -28.37
CA PHE A 104 -5.44 5.66 -29.58
C PHE A 104 -6.20 4.98 -30.72
N GLU A 105 -6.01 3.68 -30.92
CA GLU A 105 -6.71 2.89 -31.92
C GLU A 105 -8.21 2.77 -31.58
N ARG A 106 -8.56 2.64 -30.30
CA ARG A 106 -9.96 2.72 -29.83
C ARG A 106 -10.54 4.13 -30.00
N ALA A 107 -9.75 5.19 -29.83
CA ALA A 107 -10.16 6.55 -30.13
C ALA A 107 -10.28 6.82 -31.64
N GLU A 108 -9.58 6.08 -32.52
CA GLU A 108 -9.75 6.16 -33.97
C GLU A 108 -11.00 5.42 -34.49
N ASN A 109 -11.65 4.61 -33.65
CA ASN A 109 -12.92 3.98 -34.02
C ASN A 109 -14.09 4.97 -33.83
N PRO A 110 -14.79 5.37 -34.90
CA PRO A 110 -15.87 6.36 -34.83
C PRO A 110 -17.03 5.91 -33.94
N ASP A 111 -17.23 4.61 -33.79
CA ASP A 111 -18.23 4.01 -32.91
C ASP A 111 -17.89 4.22 -31.43
N THR A 112 -16.62 4.09 -31.04
CA THR A 112 -16.20 4.35 -29.65
C THR A 112 -16.36 5.83 -29.30
N ILE A 113 -16.02 6.75 -30.21
CA ILE A 113 -16.23 8.18 -30.00
C ILE A 113 -17.73 8.48 -29.85
N ALA A 114 -18.59 7.84 -30.65
CA ALA A 114 -20.04 8.00 -30.55
C ALA A 114 -20.59 7.54 -29.20
N GLU A 115 -20.10 6.43 -28.66
CA GLU A 115 -20.54 5.92 -27.36
C GLU A 115 -20.07 6.81 -26.21
N VAL A 116 -18.80 7.23 -26.22
CA VAL A 116 -18.25 8.14 -25.21
C VAL A 116 -18.96 9.49 -25.25
N SER A 117 -19.24 10.03 -26.44
CA SER A 117 -19.94 11.31 -26.57
C SER A 117 -21.37 11.24 -26.01
N LYS A 118 -22.09 10.13 -26.20
CA LYS A 118 -23.42 9.93 -25.61
C LYS A 118 -23.39 9.95 -24.10
N VAL A 119 -22.41 9.28 -23.47
CA VAL A 119 -22.25 9.27 -22.01
C VAL A 119 -21.97 10.68 -21.49
N LEU A 120 -21.04 11.40 -22.12
CA LEU A 120 -20.69 12.76 -21.71
C LEU A 120 -21.86 13.75 -21.90
N GLN A 121 -22.63 13.62 -22.99
CA GLN A 121 -23.84 14.42 -23.20
C GLN A 121 -24.92 14.12 -22.15
N ALA A 122 -25.11 12.85 -21.78
CA ALA A 122 -26.04 12.45 -20.73
C ALA A 122 -25.63 13.02 -19.37
N GLN A 123 -24.33 12.93 -19.01
CA GLN A 123 -23.79 13.53 -17.80
C GLN A 123 -24.05 15.04 -17.77
N GLU A 124 -23.86 15.73 -18.89
CA GLU A 124 -24.06 17.17 -18.97
C GLU A 124 -25.54 17.57 -18.88
N ARG A 125 -26.45 16.70 -19.31
CA ARG A 125 -27.89 16.89 -19.08
C ARG A 125 -28.25 16.72 -17.61
N ASP A 126 -27.73 15.68 -16.98
CA ASP A 126 -28.01 15.41 -15.58
C ASP A 126 -27.44 16.54 -14.69
N TYR A 127 -26.26 17.07 -15.01
CA TYR A 127 -25.69 18.26 -14.37
C TYR A 127 -26.62 19.48 -14.44
N GLN A 128 -27.17 19.78 -15.61
CA GLN A 128 -28.12 20.89 -15.78
C GLN A 128 -29.40 20.68 -14.98
N GLN A 129 -29.92 19.46 -14.94
CA GLN A 129 -31.11 19.14 -14.16
C GLN A 129 -30.87 19.35 -12.66
N VAL A 130 -29.71 18.91 -12.15
CA VAL A 130 -29.31 19.16 -10.76
C VAL A 130 -29.21 20.66 -10.49
N MET A 131 -28.63 21.42 -11.41
CA MET A 131 -28.44 22.86 -11.26
C MET A 131 -29.77 23.63 -11.22
N GLN A 132 -30.73 23.24 -12.06
CA GLN A 132 -32.10 23.77 -12.03
C GLN A 132 -32.82 23.44 -10.71
N GLY A 133 -32.67 22.20 -10.24
CA GLY A 133 -33.20 21.77 -8.94
C GLY A 133 -32.62 22.57 -7.78
N LEU A 134 -31.30 22.81 -7.81
CA LEU A 134 -30.61 23.64 -6.82
C LEU A 134 -31.13 25.09 -6.85
N LYS A 135 -31.29 25.68 -8.04
CA LYS A 135 -31.84 27.04 -8.19
C LYS A 135 -33.24 27.16 -7.61
N ALA A 136 -34.11 26.17 -7.89
CA ALA A 136 -35.45 26.12 -7.33
C ALA A 136 -35.44 25.99 -5.80
N GLY A 137 -34.64 25.07 -5.26
CA GLY A 137 -34.51 24.85 -3.83
C GLY A 137 -33.97 26.07 -3.08
N MET A 138 -32.94 26.73 -3.62
CA MET A 138 -32.41 27.98 -3.03
C MET A 138 -33.44 29.11 -3.05
N ARG A 139 -34.20 29.26 -4.14
CA ARG A 139 -35.28 30.25 -4.21
C ARG A 139 -36.34 29.98 -3.14
N ASP A 140 -36.72 28.72 -2.93
CA ASP A 140 -37.71 28.36 -1.92
C ASP A 140 -37.18 28.61 -0.51
N LEU A 141 -35.92 28.26 -0.21
CA LEU A 141 -35.25 28.60 1.05
C LEU A 141 -35.19 30.12 1.27
N ALA A 142 -34.85 30.87 0.23
CA ALA A 142 -34.75 32.33 0.31
C ALA A 142 -36.11 33.01 0.58
N ASN A 143 -37.21 32.38 0.16
CA ASN A 143 -38.55 32.86 0.46
C ASN A 143 -38.99 32.50 1.90
N MET A 144 -38.42 31.46 2.51
CA MET A 144 -38.72 31.07 3.89
C MET A 144 -37.97 31.91 4.94
N LEU A 145 -36.80 32.46 4.61
CA LEU A 145 -35.97 33.24 5.54
C LEU A 145 -36.03 34.75 5.24
N PRO A 146 -36.45 35.62 6.18
CA PRO A 146 -36.41 37.07 6.01
C PRO A 146 -34.97 37.58 5.78
N GLY A 147 -34.77 38.51 4.84
CA GLY A 147 -33.46 39.11 4.55
C GLY A 147 -32.53 38.26 3.67
N SER A 148 -32.94 37.04 3.33
CA SER A 148 -32.14 36.06 2.58
C SER A 148 -32.25 36.23 1.04
N ARG A 149 -32.61 37.43 0.55
CA ARG A 149 -32.74 37.70 -0.89
C ARG A 149 -31.45 38.19 -1.55
N SER A 150 -30.52 38.74 -0.78
CA SER A 150 -29.26 39.28 -1.30
C SER A 150 -28.32 38.16 -1.78
N TRP A 151 -28.06 37.13 -0.97
CA TRP A 151 -27.22 36.00 -1.37
C TRP A 151 -27.79 35.25 -2.59
N LEU A 152 -29.12 35.15 -2.68
CA LEU A 152 -29.76 34.45 -3.80
C LEU A 152 -29.36 35.01 -5.17
N ALA A 153 -29.14 36.33 -5.27
CA ALA A 153 -28.69 36.96 -6.52
C ALA A 153 -27.28 36.51 -6.90
N ASP A 154 -26.34 36.54 -5.95
CA ASP A 154 -24.94 36.16 -6.17
C ASP A 154 -24.82 34.67 -6.57
N TYR A 155 -25.53 33.78 -5.89
CA TYR A 155 -25.52 32.35 -6.21
C TYR A 155 -26.23 32.04 -7.53
N ASN A 156 -27.30 32.76 -7.88
CA ASN A 156 -27.96 32.59 -9.17
C ASN A 156 -27.02 32.95 -10.33
N GLU A 157 -26.23 34.02 -10.21
CA GLU A 157 -25.24 34.37 -11.25
C GLU A 157 -24.21 33.25 -11.44
N MET A 158 -23.71 32.67 -10.34
CA MET A 158 -22.76 31.56 -10.40
C MET A 158 -23.37 30.31 -11.05
N ILE A 159 -24.60 29.96 -10.67
CA ILE A 159 -25.33 28.82 -11.24
C ILE A 159 -25.62 29.05 -12.73
N ASP A 160 -26.03 30.25 -13.11
CA ASP A 160 -26.33 30.58 -14.50
C ASP A 160 -25.08 30.51 -15.38
N ARG A 161 -23.92 30.95 -14.86
CA ARG A 161 -22.63 30.73 -15.53
C ARG A 161 -22.29 29.25 -15.67
N ALA A 162 -22.51 28.46 -14.61
CA ALA A 162 -22.25 27.03 -14.65
C ALA A 162 -23.16 26.30 -15.65
N GLU A 163 -24.44 26.66 -15.74
CA GLU A 163 -25.36 26.15 -16.76
C GLU A 163 -24.94 26.54 -18.17
N LEU A 164 -24.51 27.79 -18.39
CA LEU A 164 -24.04 28.24 -19.69
C LEU A 164 -22.81 27.45 -20.15
N ASN A 165 -21.81 27.32 -19.28
CA ASN A 165 -20.61 26.54 -19.55
C ASN A 165 -20.95 25.06 -19.81
N SER A 166 -21.97 24.54 -19.12
CA SER A 166 -22.45 23.18 -19.32
C SER A 166 -23.11 22.99 -20.69
N ARG A 167 -23.91 23.95 -21.15
CA ARG A 167 -24.49 23.93 -22.51
C ARG A 167 -23.40 23.98 -23.57
N GLN A 168 -22.42 24.87 -23.40
CA GLN A 168 -21.28 24.99 -24.31
C GLN A 168 -20.50 23.67 -24.43
N ARG A 169 -20.15 23.04 -23.30
CA ARG A 169 -19.45 21.74 -23.33
C ARG A 169 -20.27 20.67 -24.06
N ARG A 170 -21.60 20.65 -23.90
CA ARG A 170 -22.46 19.71 -24.65
C ARG A 170 -22.34 19.91 -26.16
N GLU A 171 -22.37 21.16 -26.61
CA GLU A 171 -22.22 21.52 -28.02
C GLU A 171 -20.84 21.10 -28.55
N GLU A 172 -19.78 21.33 -27.77
CA GLU A 172 -18.42 20.90 -28.11
C GLU A 172 -18.30 19.36 -28.20
N ILE A 173 -18.90 18.63 -27.26
CA ILE A 173 -18.95 17.15 -27.29
C ILE A 173 -19.73 16.65 -28.50
N GLN A 174 -20.83 17.32 -28.84
CA GLN A 174 -21.63 16.98 -30.02
C GLN A 174 -20.81 17.19 -31.30
N ALA A 175 -20.19 18.36 -31.47
CA ALA A 175 -19.35 18.66 -32.62
C ALA A 175 -18.14 17.72 -32.72
N TRP A 176 -17.55 17.33 -31.59
CA TRP A 176 -16.49 16.33 -31.54
C TRP A 176 -16.96 14.97 -32.07
N SER A 177 -18.15 14.53 -31.69
CA SER A 177 -18.71 13.27 -32.19
C SER A 177 -19.04 13.32 -33.68
N GLU A 178 -19.64 14.41 -34.15
CA GLU A 178 -19.96 14.61 -35.56
C GLU A 178 -18.70 14.62 -36.43
N LYS A 179 -17.62 15.28 -35.96
CA LYS A 179 -16.32 15.28 -36.63
C LYS A 179 -15.74 13.86 -36.74
N ALA A 180 -15.90 13.03 -35.71
CA ALA A 180 -15.40 11.66 -35.71
C ALA A 180 -16.18 10.74 -36.65
N GLN A 181 -17.47 11.00 -36.89
CA GLN A 181 -18.27 10.26 -37.86
C GLN A 181 -18.05 10.69 -39.32
N GLN A 182 -17.34 11.79 -39.59
CA GLN A 182 -17.09 12.22 -40.97
C GLN A 182 -16.06 11.30 -41.65
N PRO A 183 -16.38 10.70 -42.81
CA PRO A 183 -15.41 9.95 -43.59
C PRO A 183 -14.27 10.87 -44.04
N ALA A 184 -13.03 10.36 -43.97
CA ALA A 184 -11.86 11.10 -44.41
C ALA A 184 -12.06 11.63 -45.84
N PRO A 185 -11.66 12.89 -46.14
CA PRO A 185 -11.82 13.45 -47.47
C PRO A 185 -11.13 12.55 -48.49
N ALA A 186 -11.88 12.12 -49.51
CA ALA A 186 -11.38 11.26 -50.58
C ALA A 186 -10.07 11.83 -51.15
N ALA A 187 -8.99 11.07 -51.03
CA ALA A 187 -7.71 11.42 -51.63
C ALA A 187 -7.94 11.73 -53.12
N LYS A 188 -7.54 12.92 -53.56
CA LYS A 188 -7.59 13.29 -54.98
C LYS A 188 -6.85 12.19 -55.78
N PRO A 189 -7.43 11.65 -56.85
CA PRO A 189 -6.75 10.65 -57.65
C PRO A 189 -5.43 11.25 -58.17
N PRO A 190 -4.32 10.47 -58.15
CA PRO A 190 -3.06 10.95 -58.69
C PRO A 190 -3.27 11.35 -60.15
N GLY A 191 -2.97 12.62 -60.45
CA GLY A 191 -3.13 13.16 -61.79
C GLY A 191 -2.34 12.31 -62.78
N THR A 192 -3.03 11.76 -63.77
CA THR A 192 -2.42 11.26 -65.00
C THR A 192 -1.77 12.46 -65.70
N SER A 193 -0.47 12.67 -65.45
CA SER A 193 0.38 13.42 -66.36
C SER A 193 0.54 12.56 -67.62
N VAL A 194 -0.38 12.73 -68.57
CA VAL A 194 -0.13 12.37 -69.96
C VAL A 194 0.80 13.45 -70.49
N ASP A 195 2.05 13.09 -70.71
CA ASP A 195 3.03 13.91 -71.41
C ASP A 195 2.82 13.73 -72.92
N PRO A 196 2.58 14.79 -73.72
CA PRO A 196 2.68 14.73 -75.16
C PRO A 196 3.94 15.49 -75.60
N GLY A 197 4.99 14.76 -75.97
CA GLY A 197 6.22 15.35 -76.52
C GLY A 197 7.31 14.34 -76.79
#